data_AF-M5CCC4-F1
#
_entry.id   AF-M5CCC4-F1
#
_cell.length_a   1.000
_cell.length_b   1.000
_cell.length_c   1.000
_cell.angle_alpha   90.00
_cell.angle_beta   90.00
_cell.angle_gamma   90.00
#
_symmetry.space_group_name_H-M   'P 1'
#
loop_
_entity.id
_entity.type
_entity.pdbx_description
1 polymer ?
#
loop_
_entity_poly.entity_id
_entity_poly.type
_entity_poly.pdbx_seq_one_letter_code
_entity_poly.pdbx_strand_id
1 'polypeptide(L)'
;MSAKEIRNKIFSQASGAAEGGNPSATDQGLTIDIPKPVSAPVAPVPLPKTNKPKVEDEAEPEVQADSRSYRQKLLDALGTSYTSVENYRLEQDGRKERHWKRWGPYLAERQWATVREDYSANGDAWANFPHSAARSRAYRWGEDGLGGISDNHQRLCFALALWNGEDPFLKERLFGVTGPEGNHGEDCKELYYYLDSTPTHSYMKFLYKYPQRRFPYEELVRESVSRGRDVPEFEIHHTKALEDDRYWDVFIEYAKDADEPEAMSIRITAYNRGPEPADLHIIPQLWFPNTWSWTLDPPPRPELKLVAPGTVKVTHKDLSTSPFMYCMPSPPPVGPIAEEEAVEVEGNDVSPTMLFTENDTNYERLYNGKNPSPYVKDAFHDHIVPEHRPLIDDDTGTEKRETEILEEKGKSEEEIRKSPVTPTVRAPPRPWDETKGDRSFINPKNEGTKCGAQYIFKAVPPRGGCAVVRLKLTPHTPNEDLAISDEELFDDTVDERRQDADEFYARLSSGSGGVTDDLRAIMRQALAGMMWSKQFYKFIHKEWIEGDPAQPPPPPERKWIRNREWRHLHIADVLS
;
A
#
# COMPACT_ATOMS: atom_id res chain seq x y z
N MET A 1 -8.23 30.54 -10.34
CA MET A 1 -8.92 29.81 -11.42
C MET A 1 -10.29 29.39 -10.92
N SER A 2 -11.30 29.39 -11.79
CA SER A 2 -12.65 28.91 -11.52
C SER A 2 -12.71 27.38 -11.54
N ALA A 3 -13.62 26.77 -10.77
CA ALA A 3 -13.89 25.33 -10.83
C ALA A 3 -14.22 24.84 -12.25
N LYS A 4 -14.76 25.72 -13.11
CA LYS A 4 -15.03 25.43 -14.53
C LYS A 4 -13.76 25.30 -15.37
N GLU A 5 -12.68 25.99 -15.01
CA GLU A 5 -11.37 25.88 -15.66
C GLU A 5 -10.66 24.60 -15.24
N ILE A 6 -10.75 24.24 -13.95
CA ILE A 6 -10.23 22.97 -13.39
C ILE A 6 -10.89 21.77 -14.10
N ARG A 7 -12.24 21.76 -14.18
CA ARG A 7 -13.00 20.71 -14.88
C ARG A 7 -12.58 20.58 -16.35
N ASN A 8 -12.39 21.69 -17.06
CA ASN A 8 -11.98 21.65 -18.46
C ASN A 8 -10.57 21.07 -18.63
N LYS A 9 -9.63 21.39 -17.73
CA LYS A 9 -8.26 20.86 -17.74
C LYS A 9 -8.19 19.33 -17.57
N ILE A 10 -9.16 18.72 -16.88
CA ILE A 10 -9.18 17.28 -16.58
C ILE A 10 -9.81 16.45 -17.72
N PHE A 11 -10.64 17.06 -18.59
CA PHE A 11 -11.51 16.31 -19.51
C PHE A 11 -11.50 16.76 -20.99
N SER A 12 -10.58 17.62 -21.44
CA SER A 12 -10.60 18.14 -22.83
C SER A 12 -9.63 17.45 -23.80
N GLN A 13 -10.17 16.60 -24.67
CA GLN A 13 -9.71 16.50 -26.08
C GLN A 13 -10.92 16.40 -27.02
N ALA A 14 -10.73 16.83 -28.28
CA ALA A 14 -11.61 16.65 -29.44
C ALA A 14 -13.06 17.23 -29.39
N SER A 15 -13.19 18.53 -29.63
CA SER A 15 -14.21 19.10 -30.57
C SER A 15 -13.89 20.56 -30.91
N GLY A 16 -14.36 21.05 -32.06
CA GLY A 16 -13.90 22.31 -32.66
C GLY A 16 -14.96 23.42 -32.77
N ALA A 17 -14.48 24.66 -32.68
CA ALA A 17 -15.01 25.95 -33.17
C ALA A 17 -16.54 26.15 -33.37
N ALA A 18 -17.11 27.04 -32.55
CA ALA A 18 -18.17 27.99 -32.95
C ALA A 18 -18.15 29.23 -32.02
N GLU A 19 -18.55 30.41 -32.51
CA GLU A 19 -18.59 31.67 -31.75
C GLU A 19 -20.02 32.12 -31.39
N GLY A 20 -20.14 32.89 -30.29
CA GLY A 20 -21.20 33.91 -30.14
C GLY A 20 -22.39 33.58 -29.22
N GLY A 21 -22.73 34.51 -28.32
CA GLY A 21 -23.98 34.49 -27.53
C GLY A 21 -23.90 35.28 -26.22
N ASN A 22 -24.81 36.24 -26.01
CA ASN A 22 -24.92 37.01 -24.76
C ASN A 22 -25.66 36.21 -23.65
N PRO A 23 -25.37 36.48 -22.36
CA PRO A 23 -26.04 35.80 -21.25
C PRO A 23 -27.42 36.42 -20.93
N SER A 24 -28.43 35.57 -20.74
CA SER A 24 -29.68 35.91 -20.04
C SER A 24 -29.73 35.20 -18.69
N ALA A 25 -29.92 35.95 -17.61
CA ALA A 25 -30.01 35.38 -16.27
C ALA A 25 -31.40 34.77 -16.00
N THR A 26 -31.48 33.44 -15.97
CA THR A 26 -32.60 32.68 -15.41
C THR A 26 -32.08 31.52 -14.59
N ASP A 27 -32.73 31.28 -13.45
CA ASP A 27 -32.34 30.30 -12.44
C ASP A 27 -32.19 28.88 -13.02
N GLN A 28 -31.05 28.24 -12.76
CA GLN A 28 -30.78 26.84 -13.11
C GLN A 28 -30.30 26.12 -11.85
N GLY A 29 -31.17 25.26 -11.31
CA GLY A 29 -30.81 24.35 -10.22
C GLY A 29 -29.64 23.44 -10.62
N LEU A 30 -28.91 22.94 -9.62
CA LEU A 30 -27.62 22.25 -9.75
C LEU A 30 -27.63 20.98 -10.63
N THR A 31 -27.67 21.14 -11.95
CA THR A 31 -27.41 20.08 -12.92
C THR A 31 -25.92 19.78 -12.97
N ILE A 32 -25.53 18.75 -12.22
CA ILE A 32 -24.22 18.12 -12.36
C ILE A 32 -24.23 17.35 -13.69
N ASP A 33 -23.74 17.97 -14.76
CA ASP A 33 -23.34 17.25 -15.97
C ASP A 33 -22.23 16.27 -15.59
N ILE A 34 -22.56 15.02 -15.31
CA ILE A 34 -21.59 13.94 -15.25
C ILE A 34 -21.13 13.69 -16.71
N PRO A 35 -19.83 13.70 -17.02
CA PRO A 35 -19.37 13.29 -18.34
C PRO A 35 -19.91 11.88 -18.62
N LYS A 36 -20.59 11.70 -19.76
CA LYS A 36 -20.95 10.34 -20.21
C LYS A 36 -19.68 9.49 -20.17
N PRO A 37 -19.73 8.23 -19.72
CA PRO A 37 -18.56 7.39 -19.62
C PRO A 37 -17.84 7.40 -20.96
N VAL A 38 -16.54 7.73 -20.93
CA VAL A 38 -15.67 7.60 -22.10
C VAL A 38 -15.86 6.18 -22.63
N SER A 39 -15.97 6.05 -23.96
CA SER A 39 -16.24 4.79 -24.66
C SER A 39 -15.52 3.62 -24.00
N ALA A 40 -16.24 2.52 -23.80
CA ALA A 40 -15.84 1.34 -23.03
C ALA A 40 -14.33 1.07 -23.10
N PRO A 41 -13.67 0.80 -21.95
CA PRO A 41 -12.22 0.81 -21.85
C PRO A 41 -11.61 -0.03 -22.97
N VAL A 42 -10.58 0.54 -23.63
CA VAL A 42 -9.71 -0.21 -24.54
C VAL A 42 -9.41 -1.55 -23.88
N ALA A 43 -9.69 -2.64 -24.59
CA ALA A 43 -9.77 -3.97 -24.00
C ALA A 43 -8.56 -4.22 -23.09
N PRO A 44 -8.77 -4.69 -21.85
CA PRO A 44 -7.72 -4.73 -20.85
C PRO A 44 -6.51 -5.46 -21.43
N VAL A 45 -5.36 -4.78 -21.42
CA VAL A 45 -4.11 -5.33 -21.97
C VAL A 45 -3.90 -6.70 -21.34
N PRO A 46 -3.80 -7.80 -22.12
CA PRO A 46 -3.54 -9.12 -21.57
C PRO A 46 -2.32 -9.03 -20.67
N LEU A 47 -2.48 -9.47 -19.43
CA LEU A 47 -1.43 -9.35 -18.44
C LEU A 47 -0.21 -10.16 -18.97
N PRO A 48 1.00 -9.59 -18.94
CA PRO A 48 2.18 -10.32 -19.37
C PRO A 48 2.34 -11.62 -18.55
N LYS A 49 2.96 -12.62 -19.18
CA LYS A 49 3.23 -13.96 -18.63
C LYS A 49 4.72 -14.27 -18.75
N THR A 50 5.28 -15.08 -17.85
CA THR A 50 6.71 -15.44 -17.90
C THR A 50 7.03 -16.30 -19.13
N ASN A 51 8.27 -16.20 -19.62
CA ASN A 51 8.71 -16.88 -20.85
C ASN A 51 9.09 -18.36 -20.57
N LYS A 52 8.12 -19.16 -20.14
CA LYS A 52 8.31 -20.59 -19.88
C LYS A 52 8.57 -21.36 -21.19
N PRO A 53 9.67 -22.12 -21.31
CA PRO A 53 9.80 -23.08 -22.40
C PRO A 53 8.71 -24.15 -22.28
N LYS A 54 8.18 -24.62 -23.42
CA LYS A 54 7.32 -25.79 -23.43
C LYS A 54 8.12 -27.00 -22.95
N VAL A 55 7.81 -27.47 -21.74
CA VAL A 55 8.16 -28.82 -21.31
C VAL A 55 7.28 -29.77 -22.13
N GLU A 56 7.87 -30.75 -22.80
CA GLU A 56 7.11 -31.82 -23.46
C GLU A 56 6.62 -32.79 -22.38
N ASP A 57 5.32 -33.10 -22.37
CA ASP A 57 4.69 -33.84 -21.27
C ASP A 57 5.22 -35.27 -21.12
N GLU A 58 5.94 -35.55 -20.03
CA GLU A 58 5.94 -36.91 -19.46
C GLU A 58 4.64 -37.08 -18.67
N ALA A 59 3.83 -38.07 -19.07
CA ALA A 59 2.44 -38.17 -18.65
C ALA A 59 2.26 -38.61 -17.18
N GLU A 60 2.23 -37.64 -16.28
CA GLU A 60 1.63 -37.80 -14.94
C GLU A 60 0.09 -38.00 -15.06
N PRO A 61 -0.55 -38.71 -14.10
CA PRO A 61 -1.93 -39.15 -14.26
C PRO A 61 -2.93 -37.99 -14.21
N GLU A 62 -3.83 -37.92 -15.21
CA GLU A 62 -4.96 -36.98 -15.23
C GLU A 62 -5.83 -37.11 -13.97
N VAL A 63 -5.60 -36.24 -12.98
CA VAL A 63 -6.64 -35.88 -12.02
C VAL A 63 -7.64 -35.03 -12.80
N GLN A 64 -8.79 -35.62 -13.16
CA GLN A 64 -9.88 -34.92 -13.83
C GLN A 64 -10.49 -33.88 -12.88
N ALA A 65 -9.84 -32.72 -12.80
CA ALA A 65 -10.32 -31.56 -12.07
C ALA A 65 -11.67 -31.13 -12.64
N ASP A 66 -12.66 -30.98 -11.77
CA ASP A 66 -13.99 -30.52 -12.14
C ASP A 66 -13.92 -29.08 -12.65
N SER A 67 -13.95 -28.91 -13.98
CA SER A 67 -13.74 -27.64 -14.69
C SER A 67 -14.90 -26.63 -14.54
N ARG A 68 -15.94 -26.97 -13.78
CA ARG A 68 -16.98 -26.01 -13.38
C ARG A 68 -16.39 -24.95 -12.46
N SER A 69 -16.68 -23.67 -12.73
CA SER A 69 -16.38 -22.56 -11.82
C SER A 69 -17.00 -22.78 -10.44
N TYR A 70 -16.44 -22.16 -9.39
CA TYR A 70 -16.99 -22.30 -8.04
C TYR A 70 -18.45 -21.83 -7.95
N ARG A 71 -18.79 -20.79 -8.71
CA ARG A 71 -20.15 -20.32 -8.93
C ARG A 71 -21.08 -21.39 -9.48
N GLN A 72 -20.67 -22.16 -10.50
CA GLN A 72 -21.49 -23.26 -11.03
C GLN A 72 -21.62 -24.41 -10.01
N LYS A 73 -20.55 -24.75 -9.30
CA LYS A 73 -20.57 -25.77 -8.23
C LYS A 73 -21.57 -25.41 -7.11
N LEU A 74 -21.66 -24.13 -6.72
CA LEU A 74 -22.67 -23.66 -5.75
C LEU A 74 -24.09 -23.62 -6.33
N LEU A 75 -24.27 -23.20 -7.58
CA LEU A 75 -25.57 -23.24 -8.27
C LEU A 75 -26.12 -24.67 -8.33
N ASP A 76 -25.29 -25.63 -8.69
CA ASP A 76 -25.67 -27.05 -8.77
C ASP A 76 -26.00 -27.66 -7.39
N ALA A 77 -25.31 -27.21 -6.33
CA ALA A 77 -25.49 -27.72 -4.97
C ALA A 77 -26.66 -27.09 -4.19
N LEU A 78 -26.98 -25.82 -4.46
CA LEU A 78 -27.98 -25.04 -3.72
C LEU A 78 -29.29 -24.85 -4.52
N GLY A 79 -29.22 -24.83 -5.85
CA GLY A 79 -30.39 -24.71 -6.72
C GLY A 79 -31.24 -23.47 -6.40
N THR A 80 -32.45 -23.68 -5.89
CA THR A 80 -33.43 -22.62 -5.62
C THR A 80 -33.19 -21.86 -4.31
N SER A 81 -32.39 -22.37 -3.37
CA SER A 81 -31.99 -21.61 -2.16
C SER A 81 -30.81 -20.67 -2.40
N TYR A 82 -30.23 -20.69 -3.61
CA TYR A 82 -28.95 -20.04 -3.89
C TYR A 82 -28.90 -18.55 -3.57
N THR A 83 -27.65 -18.11 -3.43
CA THR A 83 -27.14 -17.11 -4.41
C THR A 83 -25.99 -17.49 -5.64
N SER A 84 -25.61 -16.11 -5.58
CA SER A 84 -24.36 -15.27 -5.57
C SER A 84 -23.35 -15.70 -4.51
N VAL A 85 -22.14 -16.06 -4.91
CA VAL A 85 -21.10 -16.66 -4.06
C VAL A 85 -20.87 -15.86 -2.79
N GLU A 86 -20.88 -14.53 -2.89
CA GLU A 86 -20.66 -13.63 -1.76
C GLU A 86 -21.69 -13.75 -0.63
N ASN A 87 -22.97 -14.00 -0.94
CA ASN A 87 -23.99 -14.24 0.10
C ASN A 87 -23.78 -15.60 0.77
N TYR A 88 -23.34 -16.63 0.03
CA TYR A 88 -22.96 -17.91 0.61
C TYR A 88 -21.73 -17.79 1.53
N ARG A 89 -20.72 -16.99 1.15
CA ARG A 89 -19.59 -16.63 2.03
C ARG A 89 -20.06 -15.91 3.30
N LEU A 90 -21.01 -14.97 3.19
CA LEU A 90 -21.63 -14.29 4.33
C LEU A 90 -22.40 -15.24 5.26
N GLU A 91 -23.10 -16.24 4.72
CA GLU A 91 -23.78 -17.27 5.51
C GLU A 91 -22.81 -18.22 6.22
N GLN A 92 -21.69 -18.60 5.58
CA GLN A 92 -20.63 -19.38 6.22
C GLN A 92 -19.94 -18.59 7.35
N ASP A 93 -19.66 -17.30 7.14
CA ASP A 93 -19.04 -16.42 8.13
C ASP A 93 -19.98 -16.13 9.32
N GLY A 94 -21.26 -15.88 9.05
CA GLY A 94 -22.29 -15.73 10.08
C GLY A 94 -22.52 -16.98 10.92
N ARG A 95 -22.42 -18.17 10.31
CA ARG A 95 -22.46 -19.48 11.01
C ARG A 95 -21.12 -19.87 11.66
N LYS A 96 -20.03 -19.11 11.39
CA LYS A 96 -18.65 -19.41 11.81
C LYS A 96 -18.10 -20.74 11.29
N GLU A 97 -18.57 -21.17 10.13
CA GLU A 97 -18.07 -22.35 9.40
C GLU A 97 -16.72 -22.04 8.74
N ARG A 98 -16.60 -20.84 8.15
CA ARG A 98 -15.37 -20.28 7.58
C ARG A 98 -15.29 -18.79 7.91
N HIS A 99 -14.15 -18.35 8.42
CA HIS A 99 -13.95 -16.98 8.92
C HIS A 99 -13.58 -16.02 7.79
N TRP A 100 -14.46 -15.83 6.81
CA TRP A 100 -14.18 -14.99 5.65
C TRP A 100 -13.78 -13.56 6.04
N LYS A 101 -14.36 -12.98 7.10
CA LYS A 101 -13.97 -11.64 7.61
C LYS A 101 -12.71 -11.63 8.50
N ARG A 102 -11.93 -12.73 8.59
CA ARG A 102 -10.63 -12.71 9.28
C ARG A 102 -9.64 -11.79 8.58
N TRP A 103 -9.53 -11.85 7.26
CA TRP A 103 -8.64 -11.02 6.45
C TRP A 103 -9.41 -9.89 5.75
N GLY A 104 -8.90 -8.67 5.82
CA GLY A 104 -9.51 -7.49 5.19
C GLY A 104 -8.61 -6.26 5.25
N PRO A 105 -9.10 -5.09 4.79
CA PRO A 105 -8.34 -3.86 4.64
C PRO A 105 -8.17 -3.11 5.97
N TYR A 106 -7.90 -3.84 7.06
CA TYR A 106 -7.95 -3.34 8.44
C TYR A 106 -6.70 -2.55 8.84
N LEU A 107 -5.79 -2.32 7.90
CA LEU A 107 -4.62 -1.46 8.04
C LEU A 107 -5.01 -0.02 7.68
N ALA A 108 -4.52 0.98 8.41
CA ALA A 108 -4.77 2.36 8.04
C ALA A 108 -3.83 2.79 6.90
N GLU A 109 -4.32 3.58 5.94
CA GLU A 109 -3.46 4.24 4.93
C GLU A 109 -2.46 5.25 5.57
N ARG A 110 -2.76 5.69 6.81
CA ARG A 110 -2.01 6.64 7.62
C ARG A 110 -2.35 6.46 9.10
N GLN A 111 -1.35 6.31 9.97
CA GLN A 111 -1.52 6.30 11.44
C GLN A 111 -0.61 7.29 12.20
N TRP A 112 0.26 8.03 11.49
CA TRP A 112 1.03 9.13 12.05
C TRP A 112 0.14 10.34 12.42
N ALA A 113 0.62 11.19 13.33
CA ALA A 113 -0.09 12.35 13.93
C ALA A 113 -1.42 12.02 14.65
N THR A 114 -1.60 10.78 15.10
CA THR A 114 -2.85 10.34 15.74
C THR A 114 -2.83 10.47 17.27
N VAL A 115 -4.00 10.73 17.87
CA VAL A 115 -4.21 10.86 19.33
C VAL A 115 -3.79 9.60 20.12
N ARG A 116 -3.80 8.42 19.50
CA ARG A 116 -3.33 7.18 20.14
C ARG A 116 -1.81 7.18 20.32
N GLU A 117 -1.09 7.74 19.35
CA GLU A 117 0.37 7.85 19.31
C GLU A 117 0.87 9.21 19.88
N ASP A 118 0.02 9.92 20.63
CA ASP A 118 0.38 11.08 21.45
C ASP A 118 1.09 10.60 22.72
N TYR A 119 2.39 10.89 22.81
CA TYR A 119 3.24 10.62 23.98
C TYR A 119 3.74 11.92 24.63
N SER A 120 3.26 13.07 24.16
CA SER A 120 3.77 14.39 24.51
C SER A 120 3.45 14.81 25.96
N ALA A 121 4.10 15.87 26.43
CA ALA A 121 3.81 16.49 27.72
C ALA A 121 2.65 17.52 27.64
N ASN A 122 2.43 18.12 26.45
CA ASN A 122 1.47 19.19 26.22
C ASN A 122 0.14 18.72 25.58
N GLY A 123 0.07 17.49 25.09
CA GLY A 123 -1.09 16.97 24.35
C GLY A 123 -1.08 17.31 22.85
N ASP A 124 0.08 17.61 22.29
CA ASP A 124 0.26 17.82 20.85
C ASP A 124 0.46 16.49 20.11
N ALA A 125 -0.65 15.78 19.93
CA ALA A 125 -0.72 14.55 19.15
C ALA A 125 -0.21 14.70 17.70
N TRP A 126 -0.30 15.91 17.14
CA TRP A 126 -0.03 16.17 15.73
C TRP A 126 1.48 16.28 15.47
N ALA A 127 2.20 17.00 16.33
CA ALA A 127 3.67 17.14 16.21
C ALA A 127 4.46 15.97 16.83
N ASN A 128 3.88 15.20 17.77
CA ASN A 128 4.61 14.19 18.54
C ASN A 128 5.00 12.91 17.76
N PHE A 129 4.24 12.55 16.72
CA PHE A 129 4.52 11.41 15.85
C PHE A 129 4.33 11.85 14.39
N PRO A 130 5.24 12.65 13.82
CA PRO A 130 5.08 13.21 12.49
C PRO A 130 5.33 12.15 11.41
N HIS A 131 4.90 12.43 10.17
CA HIS A 131 5.13 11.57 9.00
C HIS A 131 6.60 11.15 8.84
N SER A 132 7.55 12.05 9.11
CA SER A 132 8.98 11.79 9.04
C SER A 132 9.47 10.69 9.99
N ALA A 133 8.83 10.55 11.17
CA ALA A 133 9.17 9.52 12.14
C ALA A 133 8.53 8.15 11.82
N ALA A 134 7.44 8.10 11.06
CA ALA A 134 6.64 6.88 10.82
C ALA A 134 7.41 5.74 10.14
N ARG A 135 8.36 6.08 9.26
CA ARG A 135 9.30 5.14 8.62
C ARG A 135 10.22 4.44 9.64
N SER A 136 10.61 5.15 10.70
CA SER A 136 11.68 4.76 11.62
C SER A 136 11.18 4.35 13.01
N ARG A 137 9.92 4.65 13.36
CA ARG A 137 9.33 4.36 14.68
C ARG A 137 8.32 3.21 14.58
N ALA A 138 8.43 2.23 15.47
CA ALA A 138 7.39 1.22 15.64
C ALA A 138 6.13 1.86 16.24
N TYR A 139 4.96 1.46 15.73
CA TYR A 139 3.68 1.87 16.28
C TYR A 139 3.32 1.02 17.51
N ARG A 140 2.52 1.57 18.43
CA ARG A 140 2.07 0.88 19.65
C ARG A 140 0.58 0.49 19.60
N TRP A 141 -0.19 1.21 18.80
CA TRP A 141 -1.65 1.15 18.79
C TRP A 141 -2.26 0.69 17.46
N GLY A 142 -1.42 0.28 16.50
CA GLY A 142 -1.81 -0.33 15.23
C GLY A 142 -0.62 -0.32 14.28
N GLU A 143 -0.83 -0.28 12.96
CA GLU A 143 0.18 -0.07 11.92
C GLU A 143 -0.45 0.72 10.74
N ASP A 144 0.38 1.26 9.84
CA ASP A 144 -0.07 1.85 8.57
C ASP A 144 0.67 1.30 7.34
N GLY A 145 0.02 1.38 6.17
CA GLY A 145 0.60 0.95 4.90
C GLY A 145 -0.33 1.15 3.71
N LEU A 146 0.25 1.53 2.57
CA LEU A 146 -0.47 1.89 1.34
C LEU A 146 -1.28 0.72 0.76
N GLY A 147 -2.60 0.88 0.67
CA GLY A 147 -3.54 -0.11 0.09
C GLY A 147 -3.49 -1.47 0.80
N GLY A 148 -3.19 -1.48 2.10
CA GLY A 148 -2.81 -2.68 2.84
C GLY A 148 -3.96 -3.49 3.45
N ILE A 149 -3.61 -4.68 3.93
CA ILE A 149 -4.51 -5.63 4.59
C ILE A 149 -3.88 -6.18 5.88
N SER A 150 -4.71 -6.72 6.78
CA SER A 150 -4.26 -7.53 7.91
C SER A 150 -5.31 -8.56 8.30
N ASP A 151 -4.96 -9.47 9.24
CA ASP A 151 -5.99 -10.19 9.98
C ASP A 151 -6.74 -9.22 10.92
N ASN A 152 -7.91 -9.63 11.40
CA ASN A 152 -8.82 -8.80 12.20
C ASN A 152 -8.34 -8.51 13.64
N HIS A 153 -7.17 -8.99 14.05
CA HIS A 153 -6.47 -8.49 15.25
C HIS A 153 -5.13 -7.80 14.91
N GLN A 154 -4.87 -7.59 13.62
CA GLN A 154 -3.66 -7.00 13.06
C GLN A 154 -2.37 -7.68 13.54
N ARG A 155 -2.37 -9.00 13.72
CA ARG A 155 -1.15 -9.78 14.04
C ARG A 155 -0.15 -9.72 12.88
N LEU A 156 -0.64 -9.85 11.65
CA LEU A 156 0.18 -9.83 10.43
C LEU A 156 -0.37 -8.82 9.43
N CYS A 157 0.48 -7.91 8.98
CA CYS A 157 0.16 -6.81 8.06
C CYS A 157 0.86 -7.03 6.71
N PHE A 158 0.18 -6.70 5.62
CA PHE A 158 0.73 -6.60 4.28
C PHE A 158 0.34 -5.25 3.66
N ALA A 159 1.26 -4.62 2.92
CA ALA A 159 0.98 -3.41 2.15
C ALA A 159 2.00 -3.22 1.02
N LEU A 160 1.70 -2.28 0.13
CA LEU A 160 2.60 -1.87 -0.95
C LEU A 160 3.60 -0.80 -0.46
N ALA A 161 4.83 -0.86 -0.98
CA ALA A 161 5.70 0.31 -1.09
C ALA A 161 6.23 0.47 -2.52
N LEU A 162 6.46 1.72 -2.92
CA LEU A 162 6.95 2.11 -4.25
C LEU A 162 8.17 3.03 -4.15
N TRP A 163 8.98 3.05 -5.21
CA TRP A 163 9.99 4.08 -5.43
C TRP A 163 10.20 4.33 -6.93
N ASN A 164 10.18 5.61 -7.32
CA ASN A 164 10.32 6.09 -8.71
C ASN A 164 11.76 6.50 -9.08
N GLY A 165 12.73 6.36 -8.17
CA GLY A 165 14.11 6.83 -8.34
C GLY A 165 14.36 8.29 -7.92
N GLU A 166 13.29 9.09 -7.76
CA GLU A 166 13.34 10.53 -7.50
C GLU A 166 12.88 10.90 -6.07
N ASP A 167 12.07 10.06 -5.44
CA ASP A 167 11.54 10.28 -4.09
C ASP A 167 12.62 10.10 -3.01
N PRO A 168 12.68 10.97 -1.99
CA PRO A 168 13.69 10.94 -0.94
C PRO A 168 13.53 9.79 0.09
N PHE A 169 12.51 8.95 -0.06
CA PHE A 169 12.24 7.75 0.76
C PHE A 169 11.16 6.89 0.07
N LEU A 170 10.95 5.65 0.52
CA LEU A 170 9.92 4.78 -0.09
C LEU A 170 8.50 5.32 0.17
N LYS A 171 7.67 5.31 -0.88
CA LYS A 171 6.24 5.58 -0.80
C LYS A 171 5.52 4.34 -0.26
N GLU A 172 5.45 4.23 1.06
CA GLU A 172 4.86 3.08 1.79
C GLU A 172 3.56 3.40 2.55
N ARG A 173 3.13 4.67 2.55
CA ARG A 173 1.90 5.19 3.20
C ARG A 173 1.46 6.50 2.57
N LEU A 174 0.23 6.93 2.84
CA LEU A 174 -0.26 8.23 2.39
C LEU A 174 0.28 9.41 3.23
N PHE A 175 0.59 10.49 2.53
CA PHE A 175 0.99 11.79 3.03
C PHE A 175 -0.19 12.77 3.06
N GLY A 176 -0.08 13.77 3.92
CA GLY A 176 -1.07 14.82 4.10
C GLY A 176 -0.50 15.93 4.96
N VAL A 177 -1.35 16.86 5.32
CA VAL A 177 -1.08 17.90 6.33
C VAL A 177 -1.88 17.60 7.60
N THR A 178 -1.30 17.86 8.76
CA THR A 178 -1.99 17.69 10.05
C THR A 178 -3.06 18.77 10.26
N GLY A 179 -3.94 18.56 11.26
CA GLY A 179 -4.97 19.53 11.64
C GLY A 179 -4.49 20.98 11.87
N PRO A 180 -3.29 21.22 12.43
CA PRO A 180 -2.69 22.56 12.51
C PRO A 180 -2.05 23.09 11.21
N GLU A 181 -1.75 22.24 10.22
CA GLU A 181 -1.05 22.61 8.98
C GLU A 181 -1.98 22.86 7.79
N GLY A 182 -3.16 22.23 7.77
CA GLY A 182 -4.17 22.45 6.73
C GLY A 182 -5.19 23.53 7.08
N ASN A 183 -5.54 24.37 6.11
CA ASN A 183 -6.47 25.49 6.27
C ASN A 183 -7.88 25.05 6.72
N HIS A 184 -8.34 23.87 6.30
CA HIS A 184 -9.62 23.27 6.72
C HIS A 184 -9.47 22.10 7.72
N GLY A 185 -8.26 21.85 8.22
CA GLY A 185 -7.95 20.77 9.15
C GLY A 185 -7.01 19.72 8.55
N GLU A 186 -7.17 18.46 8.97
CA GLU A 186 -6.36 17.35 8.50
C GLU A 186 -6.79 16.91 7.10
N ASP A 187 -5.83 16.76 6.18
CA ASP A 187 -6.11 16.72 4.75
C ASP A 187 -5.05 15.89 4.00
N CYS A 188 -5.48 15.01 3.08
CA CYS A 188 -4.63 14.01 2.42
C CYS A 188 -4.24 14.49 1.02
N LYS A 189 -2.94 14.59 0.74
CA LYS A 189 -2.41 15.27 -0.45
C LYS A 189 -2.06 14.32 -1.59
N GLU A 190 -2.81 13.23 -1.71
CA GLU A 190 -2.54 12.12 -2.63
C GLU A 190 -3.80 11.65 -3.34
N LEU A 191 -3.65 11.14 -4.57
CA LEU A 191 -4.78 10.66 -5.37
C LEU A 191 -4.85 9.13 -5.32
N TYR A 192 -5.86 8.62 -4.64
CA TYR A 192 -6.13 7.20 -4.45
C TYR A 192 -7.64 6.93 -4.50
N TYR A 193 -8.03 5.71 -4.86
CA TYR A 193 -9.42 5.33 -5.11
C TYR A 193 -9.72 3.92 -4.62
N TYR A 194 -10.74 3.78 -3.77
CA TYR A 194 -11.34 2.51 -3.42
C TYR A 194 -12.29 2.08 -4.55
N LEU A 195 -11.83 1.17 -5.40
CA LEU A 195 -12.56 0.78 -6.62
C LEU A 195 -13.55 -0.36 -6.36
N ASP A 196 -13.18 -1.32 -5.51
CA ASP A 196 -14.05 -2.44 -5.15
C ASP A 196 -13.70 -3.05 -3.78
N SER A 197 -14.66 -3.63 -3.07
CA SER A 197 -14.44 -4.52 -1.92
C SER A 197 -15.73 -5.21 -1.51
N THR A 198 -15.84 -6.52 -1.71
CA THR A 198 -16.99 -7.30 -1.25
C THR A 198 -17.13 -7.30 0.29
N PRO A 199 -18.33 -7.52 0.86
CA PRO A 199 -18.57 -7.51 2.31
C PRO A 199 -17.77 -8.55 3.14
N THR A 200 -17.24 -9.59 2.51
CA THR A 200 -16.32 -10.57 3.11
C THR A 200 -14.86 -10.36 2.73
N HIS A 201 -14.56 -9.29 1.98
CA HIS A 201 -13.23 -9.02 1.43
C HIS A 201 -12.69 -10.22 0.62
N SER A 202 -13.59 -10.92 -0.09
CA SER A 202 -13.28 -12.03 -1.00
C SER A 202 -12.71 -11.55 -2.34
N TYR A 203 -13.07 -10.32 -2.72
CA TYR A 203 -12.43 -9.52 -3.76
C TYR A 203 -12.30 -8.08 -3.26
N MET A 204 -11.15 -7.44 -3.50
CA MET A 204 -10.94 -6.01 -3.26
C MET A 204 -10.05 -5.41 -4.34
N LYS A 205 -10.28 -4.13 -4.68
CA LYS A 205 -9.48 -3.38 -5.65
C LYS A 205 -9.24 -1.94 -5.20
N PHE A 206 -7.96 -1.57 -5.19
CA PHE A 206 -7.43 -0.23 -4.89
C PHE A 206 -6.73 0.33 -6.13
N LEU A 207 -6.69 1.65 -6.26
CA LEU A 207 -5.87 2.36 -7.24
C LEU A 207 -5.17 3.53 -6.57
N TYR A 208 -3.87 3.64 -6.80
CA TYR A 208 -3.02 4.76 -6.39
C TYR A 208 -2.39 5.43 -7.60
N LYS A 209 -2.37 6.77 -7.65
CA LYS A 209 -1.69 7.55 -8.69
C LYS A 209 -0.34 8.04 -8.18
N TYR A 210 0.72 7.29 -8.50
CA TYR A 210 2.07 7.60 -8.03
C TYR A 210 2.82 8.52 -9.01
N PRO A 211 3.31 9.72 -8.61
CA PRO A 211 4.13 10.55 -9.49
C PRO A 211 5.41 9.87 -10.01
N GLN A 212 5.80 10.15 -11.25
CA GLN A 212 7.14 9.80 -11.77
C GLN A 212 8.20 10.82 -11.36
N ARG A 213 7.78 12.06 -11.09
CA ARG A 213 8.61 13.12 -10.51
C ARG A 213 8.66 12.95 -8.99
N ARG A 214 9.70 13.46 -8.32
CA ARG A 214 9.74 13.58 -6.86
C ARG A 214 8.45 14.20 -6.32
N PHE A 215 7.88 13.56 -5.30
CA PHE A 215 6.66 14.02 -4.64
C PHE A 215 6.90 15.34 -3.87
N PRO A 216 6.02 16.35 -3.98
CA PRO A 216 6.30 17.73 -3.57
C PRO A 216 5.95 18.00 -2.08
N TYR A 217 6.47 17.19 -1.16
CA TYR A 217 6.16 17.23 0.28
C TYR A 217 6.27 18.65 0.88
N GLU A 218 7.37 19.34 0.60
CA GLU A 218 7.70 20.64 1.19
C GLU A 218 6.86 21.79 0.61
N GLU A 219 6.42 21.67 -0.65
CA GLU A 219 5.52 22.62 -1.30
C GLU A 219 4.11 22.49 -0.71
N LEU A 220 3.60 21.26 -0.61
CA LEU A 220 2.26 20.97 -0.09
C LEU A 220 2.05 21.49 1.34
N VAL A 221 3.04 21.31 2.23
CA VAL A 221 2.99 21.85 3.60
C VAL A 221 3.04 23.38 3.58
N ARG A 222 4.02 23.97 2.88
CA ARG A 222 4.22 25.44 2.86
C ARG A 222 2.99 26.19 2.33
N GLU A 223 2.39 25.71 1.25
CA GLU A 223 1.22 26.34 0.63
C GLU A 223 -0.10 26.05 1.37
N SER A 224 -0.16 25.02 2.22
CA SER A 224 -1.32 24.77 3.09
C SER A 224 -1.27 25.66 4.34
N VAL A 225 -0.11 25.74 5.00
CA VAL A 225 0.12 26.57 6.20
C VAL A 225 -0.05 28.07 5.92
N SER A 226 0.15 28.52 4.68
CA SER A 226 0.01 29.93 4.29
C SER A 226 -1.43 30.38 4.01
N ARG A 227 -2.42 29.46 4.01
CA ARG A 227 -3.79 29.74 3.54
C ARG A 227 -4.79 30.06 4.66
N GLY A 228 -5.68 31.00 4.36
CA GLY A 228 -6.86 31.29 5.17
C GLY A 228 -7.99 30.27 4.99
N ARG A 229 -8.94 30.28 5.92
CA ARG A 229 -10.17 29.44 5.92
C ARG A 229 -11.22 29.85 4.89
N ASP A 230 -10.91 30.87 4.10
CA ASP A 230 -11.67 31.46 3.01
C ASP A 230 -11.09 31.09 1.62
N VAL A 231 -9.95 30.39 1.61
CA VAL A 231 -9.23 29.94 0.41
C VAL A 231 -9.37 28.41 0.29
N PRO A 232 -9.59 27.86 -0.93
CA PRO A 232 -9.53 26.41 -1.14
C PRO A 232 -8.18 25.79 -0.78
N GLU A 233 -8.23 24.50 -0.45
CA GLU A 233 -7.11 23.61 -0.14
C GLU A 233 -6.05 23.61 -1.26
N PHE A 234 -4.78 23.46 -0.89
CA PHE A 234 -3.70 23.29 -1.88
C PHE A 234 -3.44 21.82 -2.16
N GLU A 235 -4.03 21.33 -3.24
CA GLU A 235 -3.86 19.94 -3.70
C GLU A 235 -2.66 19.68 -4.60
N ILE A 236 -2.22 18.42 -4.63
CA ILE A 236 -1.15 17.91 -5.52
C ILE A 236 -1.37 18.25 -6.99
N HIS A 237 -2.61 18.36 -7.47
CA HIS A 237 -2.92 18.73 -8.85
C HIS A 237 -2.69 20.23 -9.17
N HIS A 238 -2.35 21.06 -8.18
CA HIS A 238 -1.83 22.41 -8.39
C HIS A 238 -0.29 22.44 -8.55
N THR A 239 0.39 21.36 -8.15
CA THR A 239 1.85 21.20 -8.25
C THR A 239 2.25 20.58 -9.60
N LYS A 240 3.56 20.50 -9.84
CA LYS A 240 4.12 19.87 -11.05
C LYS A 240 4.19 18.34 -11.00
N ALA A 241 3.74 17.69 -9.92
CA ALA A 241 3.90 16.25 -9.71
C ALA A 241 3.17 15.38 -10.75
N LEU A 242 2.05 15.88 -11.30
CA LEU A 242 1.16 15.16 -12.22
C LEU A 242 1.02 15.83 -13.60
N GLU A 243 1.83 16.86 -13.89
CA GLU A 243 1.89 17.47 -15.24
C GLU A 243 2.41 16.46 -16.28
N ASP A 244 2.07 16.68 -17.55
CA ASP A 244 2.49 15.87 -18.70
C ASP A 244 2.12 14.38 -18.60
N ASP A 245 1.08 14.04 -17.83
CA ASP A 245 0.65 12.68 -17.49
C ASP A 245 1.74 11.80 -16.84
N ARG A 246 2.77 12.41 -16.23
CA ARG A 246 3.94 11.73 -15.65
C ARG A 246 3.64 11.09 -14.29
N TYR A 247 2.78 10.09 -14.30
CA TYR A 247 2.41 9.28 -13.15
C TYR A 247 2.19 7.81 -13.55
N TRP A 248 2.13 6.96 -12.53
CA TRP A 248 1.75 5.56 -12.62
C TRP A 248 0.31 5.39 -12.12
N ASP A 249 -0.55 4.70 -12.88
CA ASP A 249 -1.74 4.09 -12.29
C ASP A 249 -1.33 2.74 -11.69
N VAL A 250 -1.25 2.67 -10.35
CA VAL A 250 -0.87 1.46 -9.62
C VAL A 250 -2.10 0.85 -8.98
N PHE A 251 -2.58 -0.25 -9.56
CA PHE A 251 -3.67 -1.04 -9.02
C PHE A 251 -3.14 -2.08 -8.03
N ILE A 252 -3.92 -2.34 -6.99
CA ILE A 252 -3.73 -3.50 -6.10
C ILE A 252 -5.06 -4.25 -6.07
N GLU A 253 -5.04 -5.53 -6.44
CA GLU A 253 -6.17 -6.46 -6.37
C GLU A 253 -5.87 -7.55 -5.36
N TYR A 254 -6.85 -7.83 -4.50
CA TYR A 254 -6.83 -8.93 -3.53
C TYR A 254 -7.97 -9.88 -3.86
N ALA A 255 -7.68 -11.16 -3.98
CA ALA A 255 -8.63 -12.20 -4.29
C ALA A 255 -8.39 -13.40 -3.38
N LYS A 256 -9.40 -13.76 -2.56
CA LYS A 256 -9.35 -15.01 -1.80
C LYS A 256 -9.56 -16.20 -2.73
N ASP A 257 -9.05 -17.36 -2.35
CA ASP A 257 -9.35 -18.57 -3.08
C ASP A 257 -10.85 -18.90 -3.02
N ALA A 258 -11.30 -19.72 -3.97
CA ALA A 258 -12.72 -19.96 -4.22
C ALA A 258 -13.51 -20.28 -2.94
N ASP A 259 -12.98 -21.19 -2.12
CA ASP A 259 -13.60 -21.61 -0.87
C ASP A 259 -12.69 -21.53 0.38
N GLU A 260 -11.43 -21.10 0.27
CA GLU A 260 -10.49 -21.00 1.41
C GLU A 260 -10.22 -19.53 1.84
N PRO A 261 -10.68 -19.08 3.02
CA PRO A 261 -10.51 -17.70 3.48
C PRO A 261 -9.09 -17.32 3.95
N GLU A 262 -8.20 -18.28 4.23
CA GLU A 262 -6.80 -18.03 4.60
C GLU A 262 -5.82 -18.01 3.42
N ALA A 263 -6.29 -18.28 2.20
CA ALA A 263 -5.52 -18.20 0.97
C ALA A 263 -5.93 -16.94 0.17
N MET A 264 -4.94 -16.13 -0.20
CA MET A 264 -5.10 -14.82 -0.80
C MET A 264 -4.08 -14.61 -1.93
N SER A 265 -4.58 -14.53 -3.16
CA SER A 265 -3.87 -14.04 -4.34
C SER A 265 -3.84 -12.52 -4.34
N ILE A 266 -2.67 -11.93 -4.59
CA ILE A 266 -2.40 -10.49 -4.56
C ILE A 266 -1.77 -10.08 -5.89
N ARG A 267 -2.47 -9.27 -6.68
CA ARG A 267 -2.02 -8.79 -8.00
C ARG A 267 -1.79 -7.29 -7.94
N ILE A 268 -0.57 -6.85 -8.25
CA ILE A 268 -0.20 -5.43 -8.31
C ILE A 268 0.16 -5.10 -9.76
N THR A 269 -0.54 -4.14 -10.34
CA THR A 269 -0.38 -3.77 -11.76
C THR A 269 -0.11 -2.28 -11.89
N ALA A 270 1.06 -1.91 -12.41
CA ALA A 270 1.48 -0.52 -12.59
C ALA A 270 1.54 -0.15 -14.07
N TYR A 271 0.76 0.86 -14.47
CA TYR A 271 0.75 1.42 -15.84
C TYR A 271 1.48 2.75 -15.90
N ASN A 272 2.52 2.87 -16.73
CA ASN A 272 3.18 4.13 -17.06
C ASN A 272 2.25 5.00 -17.92
N ARG A 273 1.69 6.10 -17.37
CA ARG A 273 0.90 7.06 -18.15
C ARG A 273 1.74 8.12 -18.86
N GLY A 274 2.99 8.28 -18.44
CA GLY A 274 3.91 9.28 -18.95
C GLY A 274 4.28 9.11 -20.42
N PRO A 275 4.90 10.15 -21.02
CA PRO A 275 5.23 10.19 -22.45
C PRO A 275 6.53 9.44 -22.79
N GLU A 276 7.32 9.06 -21.77
CA GLU A 276 8.65 8.46 -21.86
C GLU A 276 8.74 7.15 -21.04
N PRO A 277 9.65 6.22 -21.38
CA PRO A 277 9.93 5.06 -20.54
C PRO A 277 10.42 5.52 -19.16
N ALA A 278 10.03 4.79 -18.10
CA ALA A 278 10.38 5.15 -16.73
C ALA A 278 10.73 3.92 -15.88
N ASP A 279 11.57 4.11 -14.87
CA ASP A 279 11.92 3.07 -13.91
C ASP A 279 10.90 3.03 -12.75
N LEU A 280 10.60 1.83 -12.25
CA LEU A 280 9.75 1.64 -11.08
C LEU A 280 10.26 0.49 -10.21
N HIS A 281 10.42 0.75 -8.92
CA HIS A 281 10.59 -0.29 -7.92
C HIS A 281 9.23 -0.56 -7.27
N ILE A 282 8.79 -1.82 -7.29
CA ILE A 282 7.59 -2.31 -6.59
C ILE A 282 8.07 -3.18 -5.45
N ILE A 283 7.72 -2.82 -4.21
CA ILE A 283 8.18 -3.50 -2.99
C ILE A 283 6.98 -3.84 -2.11
N PRO A 284 6.28 -4.96 -2.35
CA PRO A 284 5.29 -5.48 -1.42
C PRO A 284 5.98 -5.86 -0.11
N GLN A 285 5.42 -5.46 1.02
CA GLN A 285 5.98 -5.67 2.36
C GLN A 285 5.04 -6.52 3.22
N LEU A 286 5.61 -7.38 4.05
CA LEU A 286 4.89 -8.23 5.02
C LEU A 286 5.58 -8.06 6.39
N TRP A 287 4.82 -7.77 7.45
CA TRP A 287 5.38 -7.56 8.78
C TRP A 287 4.42 -7.84 9.93
N PHE A 288 5.00 -8.18 11.08
CA PHE A 288 4.29 -8.19 12.36
C PHE A 288 4.40 -6.80 13.02
N PRO A 289 3.33 -6.23 13.62
CA PRO A 289 3.48 -5.06 14.47
C PRO A 289 4.40 -5.36 15.64
N ASN A 290 5.09 -4.34 16.13
CA ASN A 290 5.93 -4.52 17.30
C ASN A 290 5.06 -4.85 18.52
N THR A 291 5.29 -6.02 19.10
CA THR A 291 4.60 -6.48 20.32
C THR A 291 5.57 -6.80 21.46
N TRP A 292 6.87 -6.84 21.18
CA TRP A 292 7.94 -7.27 22.08
C TRP A 292 8.68 -6.13 22.76
N SER A 293 8.62 -4.90 22.26
CA SER A 293 9.37 -3.75 22.82
C SER A 293 8.73 -3.10 24.06
N TRP A 294 7.61 -3.62 24.56
CA TRP A 294 6.73 -2.90 25.48
C TRP A 294 6.74 -3.43 26.92
N THR A 295 7.00 -4.73 27.11
CA THR A 295 6.97 -5.41 28.42
C THR A 295 8.36 -5.88 28.84
N LEU A 296 8.63 -5.84 30.15
CA LEU A 296 9.92 -6.28 30.72
C LEU A 296 10.15 -7.79 30.57
N ASP A 297 9.06 -8.57 30.53
CA ASP A 297 9.04 -9.94 30.04
C ASP A 297 8.37 -9.92 28.65
N PRO A 298 9.16 -9.98 27.55
CA PRO A 298 8.63 -9.81 26.20
C PRO A 298 7.93 -11.09 25.71
N PRO A 299 6.78 -10.99 25.02
CA PRO A 299 6.16 -12.15 24.39
C PRO A 299 7.10 -12.80 23.35
N PRO A 300 6.93 -14.11 23.05
CA PRO A 300 7.69 -14.78 22.00
C PRO A 300 7.60 -14.01 20.67
N ARG A 301 8.76 -13.56 20.17
CA ARG A 301 8.83 -12.84 18.90
C ARG A 301 8.43 -13.76 17.74
N PRO A 302 7.59 -13.29 16.81
CA PRO A 302 7.28 -14.03 15.59
C PRO A 302 8.44 -13.95 14.58
N GLU A 303 8.41 -14.77 13.54
CA GLU A 303 9.48 -14.89 12.55
C GLU A 303 8.91 -14.93 11.13
N LEU A 304 9.45 -14.10 10.24
CA LEU A 304 9.42 -14.27 8.79
C LEU A 304 10.79 -14.81 8.37
N LYS A 305 10.81 -15.89 7.57
CA LYS A 305 12.06 -16.55 7.17
C LYS A 305 12.03 -16.99 5.71
N LEU A 306 13.06 -16.67 4.94
CA LEU A 306 13.23 -17.22 3.59
C LEU A 306 13.52 -18.72 3.68
N VAL A 307 12.69 -19.55 3.03
CA VAL A 307 12.84 -21.02 3.01
C VAL A 307 13.16 -21.57 1.63
N ALA A 308 12.84 -20.81 0.57
CA ALA A 308 13.25 -21.03 -0.81
C ALA A 308 13.28 -19.67 -1.54
N PRO A 309 13.85 -19.54 -2.75
CA PRO A 309 13.75 -18.32 -3.54
C PRO A 309 12.30 -17.84 -3.65
N GLY A 310 12.06 -16.53 -3.44
CA GLY A 310 10.72 -15.92 -3.39
C GLY A 310 9.79 -16.39 -2.26
N THR A 311 10.14 -17.43 -1.48
CA THR A 311 9.22 -18.09 -0.54
C THR A 311 9.57 -17.78 0.91
N VAL A 312 8.69 -17.05 1.59
CA VAL A 312 8.83 -16.67 3.00
C VAL A 312 7.85 -17.46 3.86
N LYS A 313 8.36 -18.21 4.85
CA LYS A 313 7.52 -18.84 5.88
C LYS A 313 7.16 -17.82 6.96
N VAL A 314 5.90 -17.85 7.40
CA VAL A 314 5.35 -17.05 8.49
C VAL A 314 5.17 -17.91 9.75
N THR A 315 5.80 -17.51 10.86
CA THR A 315 5.69 -18.19 12.15
C THR A 315 5.20 -17.22 13.24
N HIS A 316 3.97 -17.41 13.73
CA HIS A 316 3.39 -16.62 14.83
C HIS A 316 2.46 -17.48 15.69
N LYS A 317 2.64 -17.44 17.01
CA LYS A 317 1.99 -18.36 17.98
C LYS A 317 0.45 -18.32 17.98
N ASP A 318 -0.15 -17.15 17.70
CA ASP A 318 -1.61 -16.93 17.74
C ASP A 318 -2.26 -16.83 16.34
N LEU A 319 -1.54 -17.16 15.26
CA LEU A 319 -2.18 -17.35 13.95
C LEU A 319 -2.75 -18.77 13.88
N SER A 320 -3.90 -18.92 13.22
CA SER A 320 -4.57 -20.23 13.02
C SER A 320 -3.81 -21.17 12.09
N THR A 321 -2.91 -20.64 11.28
CA THR A 321 -2.07 -21.32 10.30
C THR A 321 -0.64 -20.78 10.38
N SER A 322 0.32 -21.49 9.78
CA SER A 322 1.68 -20.99 9.54
C SER A 322 1.84 -20.81 8.03
N PRO A 323 1.30 -19.72 7.45
CA PRO A 323 1.24 -19.56 6.00
C PRO A 323 2.62 -19.30 5.39
N PHE A 324 2.68 -19.41 4.08
CA PHE A 324 3.79 -18.96 3.26
C PHE A 324 3.34 -17.74 2.43
N MET A 325 4.27 -16.81 2.23
CA MET A 325 4.15 -15.77 1.20
C MET A 325 5.05 -16.17 0.03
N TYR A 326 4.43 -16.42 -1.12
CA TYR A 326 5.09 -16.73 -2.38
C TYR A 326 5.18 -15.44 -3.22
N CYS A 327 6.38 -14.90 -3.35
CA CYS A 327 6.71 -13.77 -4.21
C CYS A 327 7.19 -14.33 -5.55
N MET A 328 6.27 -14.50 -6.50
CA MET A 328 6.56 -15.12 -7.80
C MET A 328 7.45 -14.22 -8.66
N PRO A 329 8.26 -14.76 -9.59
CA PRO A 329 8.87 -13.96 -10.65
C PRO A 329 7.81 -13.18 -11.42
N SER A 330 8.13 -11.95 -11.81
CA SER A 330 7.32 -11.16 -12.73
C SER A 330 7.83 -11.35 -14.16
N PRO A 331 6.98 -11.31 -15.19
CA PRO A 331 7.44 -11.13 -16.57
C PRO A 331 8.16 -9.79 -16.77
N PRO A 332 8.88 -9.60 -17.89
CA PRO A 332 9.35 -8.27 -18.32
C PRO A 332 8.16 -7.30 -18.54
N PRO A 333 8.39 -5.97 -18.44
CA PRO A 333 7.35 -5.00 -18.70
C PRO A 333 6.97 -4.97 -20.19
N VAL A 334 5.68 -4.85 -20.50
CA VAL A 334 5.17 -4.80 -21.88
C VAL A 334 4.66 -3.42 -22.24
N GLY A 335 4.71 -3.06 -23.51
CA GLY A 335 4.15 -1.80 -24.02
C GLY A 335 2.64 -1.81 -24.14
N PRO A 336 2.02 -0.63 -24.40
CA PRO A 336 0.62 -0.57 -24.78
C PRO A 336 0.43 -1.31 -26.11
N ILE A 337 -0.70 -2.00 -26.26
CA ILE A 337 -1.06 -2.68 -27.52
C ILE A 337 -1.26 -1.63 -28.60
N ALA A 338 -0.57 -1.81 -29.73
CA ALA A 338 -0.79 -1.06 -30.94
C ALA A 338 -1.12 -2.05 -32.06
N GLU A 339 -2.35 -2.00 -32.56
CA GLU A 339 -2.79 -2.74 -33.75
C GLU A 339 -2.50 -4.26 -33.69
N GLU A 340 -3.13 -4.91 -32.69
CA GLU A 340 -3.21 -6.37 -32.47
C GLU A 340 -1.97 -7.08 -31.88
N GLU A 341 -0.79 -6.47 -31.84
CA GLU A 341 0.37 -6.99 -31.11
C GLU A 341 0.78 -6.11 -29.91
N ALA A 342 1.25 -6.76 -28.83
CA ALA A 342 1.82 -6.08 -27.68
C ALA A 342 3.31 -5.83 -27.93
N VAL A 343 3.81 -4.62 -27.63
CA VAL A 343 5.25 -4.34 -27.74
C VAL A 343 5.98 -4.95 -26.55
N GLU A 344 6.35 -6.22 -26.66
CA GLU A 344 7.19 -6.90 -25.68
C GLU A 344 8.58 -6.23 -25.60
N VAL A 345 9.07 -5.99 -24.39
CA VAL A 345 10.46 -5.58 -24.17
C VAL A 345 11.28 -6.86 -24.03
N GLU A 346 12.24 -7.08 -24.94
CA GLU A 346 13.18 -8.20 -24.84
C GLU A 346 13.87 -8.20 -23.46
N GLY A 347 13.60 -9.22 -22.66
CA GLY A 347 14.08 -9.29 -21.28
C GLY A 347 13.80 -10.63 -20.62
N ASN A 348 14.54 -10.90 -19.55
CA ASN A 348 14.30 -12.03 -18.65
C ASN A 348 13.23 -11.67 -17.61
N ASP A 349 12.65 -12.69 -16.98
CA ASP A 349 11.71 -12.51 -15.87
C ASP A 349 12.34 -11.73 -14.69
N VAL A 350 11.63 -10.70 -14.22
CA VAL A 350 11.99 -9.86 -13.08
C VAL A 350 11.73 -10.62 -11.77
N SER A 351 12.75 -11.37 -11.32
CA SER A 351 12.73 -12.05 -10.02
C SER A 351 12.91 -11.07 -8.85
N PRO A 352 12.18 -11.22 -7.72
CA PRO A 352 12.29 -10.32 -6.58
C PRO A 352 13.59 -10.49 -5.79
N THR A 353 14.21 -9.38 -5.39
CA THR A 353 15.24 -9.37 -4.34
C THR A 353 14.56 -9.36 -2.98
N MET A 354 14.74 -10.42 -2.19
CA MET A 354 14.09 -10.58 -0.89
C MET A 354 14.85 -9.84 0.22
N LEU A 355 14.17 -8.92 0.90
CA LEU A 355 14.72 -8.04 1.94
C LEU A 355 14.16 -8.42 3.31
N PHE A 356 14.99 -8.35 4.36
CA PHE A 356 14.60 -8.70 5.73
C PHE A 356 15.12 -7.69 6.75
N THR A 357 14.32 -7.38 7.78
CA THR A 357 14.67 -6.50 8.91
C THR A 357 13.75 -6.78 10.11
N GLU A 358 13.94 -6.08 11.22
CA GLU A 358 12.99 -6.06 12.34
C GLU A 358 12.05 -4.86 12.24
N ASN A 359 10.77 -5.01 12.63
CA ASN A 359 9.84 -3.88 12.81
C ASN A 359 10.11 -3.13 14.14
N ASP A 360 11.39 -2.88 14.43
CA ASP A 360 11.87 -2.19 15.63
C ASP A 360 12.05 -0.69 15.37
N THR A 361 11.82 0.11 16.42
CA THR A 361 12.13 1.55 16.41
C THR A 361 13.64 1.76 16.21
N ASN A 362 14.01 2.63 15.27
CA ASN A 362 15.39 3.11 15.10
C ASN A 362 15.69 4.20 16.15
N TYR A 363 16.05 3.77 17.36
CA TYR A 363 16.43 4.65 18.46
C TYR A 363 17.70 5.47 18.17
N GLU A 364 18.61 4.96 17.34
CA GLU A 364 19.81 5.68 16.91
C GLU A 364 19.44 6.89 16.05
N ARG A 365 18.55 6.72 15.06
CA ARG A 365 18.10 7.80 14.16
C ARG A 365 17.15 8.80 14.84
N LEU A 366 16.32 8.36 15.79
CA LEU A 366 15.25 9.18 16.36
C LEU A 366 15.60 9.84 17.71
N TYR A 367 16.44 9.21 18.53
CA TYR A 367 16.59 9.55 19.95
C TYR A 367 18.06 9.51 20.45
N ASN A 368 19.03 9.35 19.54
CA ASN A 368 20.45 9.09 19.86
C ASN A 368 20.64 7.91 20.85
N GLY A 369 19.72 6.95 20.83
CA GLY A 369 19.80 5.72 21.62
C GLY A 369 20.70 4.67 20.97
N LYS A 370 20.57 3.42 21.39
CA LYS A 370 21.18 2.25 20.75
C LYS A 370 20.09 1.29 20.27
N ASN A 371 20.21 0.77 19.06
CA ASN A 371 19.27 -0.19 18.51
C ASN A 371 19.49 -1.61 19.09
N PRO A 372 18.42 -2.41 19.33
CA PRO A 372 18.55 -3.81 19.73
C PRO A 372 19.15 -4.70 18.63
N SER A 373 18.92 -4.32 17.38
CA SER A 373 19.37 -4.98 16.14
C SER A 373 20.02 -3.94 15.23
N PRO A 374 21.08 -4.28 14.46
CA PRO A 374 21.59 -3.40 13.41
C PRO A 374 20.62 -3.22 12.23
N TYR A 375 19.54 -4.03 12.17
CA TYR A 375 18.49 -3.98 11.14
C TYR A 375 17.14 -3.71 11.83
N VAL A 376 16.55 -2.54 11.56
CA VAL A 376 15.33 -2.00 12.19
C VAL A 376 14.35 -1.47 11.12
N LYS A 377 13.21 -0.88 11.51
CA LYS A 377 12.04 -0.66 10.62
C LYS A 377 12.35 0.05 9.30
N ASP A 378 13.30 1.00 9.33
CA ASP A 378 13.67 1.84 8.18
C ASP A 378 14.77 1.26 7.27
N ALA A 379 15.28 0.05 7.55
CA ALA A 379 16.34 -0.61 6.79
C ALA A 379 16.10 -0.66 5.27
N PHE A 380 14.85 -0.82 4.83
CA PHE A 380 14.53 -0.87 3.39
C PHE A 380 14.68 0.49 2.70
N HIS A 381 14.44 1.60 3.42
CA HIS A 381 14.69 2.95 2.89
C HIS A 381 16.19 3.16 2.71
N ASP A 382 16.99 2.79 3.71
CA ASP A 382 18.45 2.91 3.66
C ASP A 382 19.09 1.95 2.64
N HIS A 383 18.47 0.80 2.37
CA HIS A 383 18.94 -0.14 1.36
C HIS A 383 18.62 0.32 -0.06
N ILE A 384 17.40 0.79 -0.32
CA ILE A 384 16.92 1.06 -1.68
C ILE A 384 17.30 2.47 -2.15
N VAL A 385 17.20 3.49 -1.29
CA VAL A 385 17.40 4.90 -1.66
C VAL A 385 18.87 5.28 -1.42
N PRO A 386 19.69 5.55 -2.46
CA PRO A 386 21.13 5.77 -2.30
C PRO A 386 21.48 6.93 -1.35
N GLU A 387 20.68 7.99 -1.34
CA GLU A 387 20.86 9.21 -0.54
C GLU A 387 20.82 8.97 0.98
N HIS A 388 20.24 7.85 1.43
CA HIS A 388 20.21 7.47 2.84
C HIS A 388 21.52 6.83 3.33
N ARG A 389 22.34 6.29 2.42
CA ARG A 389 23.56 5.55 2.75
C ARG A 389 24.67 6.51 3.22
N PRO A 390 25.56 6.10 4.14
CA PRO A 390 26.76 6.87 4.45
C PRO A 390 27.63 7.03 3.18
N LEU A 391 28.09 8.25 2.92
CA LEU A 391 29.07 8.51 1.87
C LEU A 391 30.45 8.08 2.36
N ILE A 392 30.94 6.97 1.79
CA ILE A 392 32.25 6.37 2.07
C ILE A 392 33.29 7.04 1.18
N ASP A 393 34.53 7.10 1.64
CA ASP A 393 35.70 7.41 0.81
C ASP A 393 36.28 6.11 0.23
N ASP A 394 36.20 5.93 -1.10
CA ASP A 394 36.52 4.67 -1.78
C ASP A 394 38.00 4.25 -1.64
N ASP A 395 38.92 5.20 -1.45
CA ASP A 395 40.36 4.93 -1.28
C ASP A 395 40.72 4.49 0.15
N THR A 396 39.87 4.77 1.16
CA THR A 396 40.19 4.53 2.58
C THR A 396 39.17 3.69 3.34
N GLY A 397 37.96 3.48 2.80
CA GLY A 397 36.86 2.78 3.47
C GLY A 397 36.28 3.54 4.68
N THR A 398 36.68 4.80 4.90
CA THR A 398 36.21 5.62 6.03
C THR A 398 34.97 6.44 5.67
N GLU A 399 34.12 6.74 6.65
CA GLU A 399 32.97 7.63 6.46
C GLU A 399 33.45 9.08 6.39
N LYS A 400 33.20 9.76 5.26
CA LYS A 400 33.51 11.20 5.12
C LYS A 400 32.64 12.03 6.05
N ARG A 401 33.23 13.01 6.73
CA ARG A 401 32.51 13.89 7.63
C ARG A 401 31.61 14.82 6.84
N GLU A 402 30.46 15.14 7.44
CA GLU A 402 29.45 15.98 6.78
C GLU A 402 29.99 17.35 6.38
N THR A 403 30.87 17.94 7.19
CA THR A 403 31.55 19.21 6.90
C THR A 403 32.36 19.19 5.60
N GLU A 404 33.09 18.11 5.33
CA GLU A 404 33.98 17.97 4.15
C GLU A 404 33.15 17.98 2.85
N ILE A 405 31.95 17.39 2.88
CA ILE A 405 31.04 17.29 1.73
C ILE A 405 30.25 18.59 1.50
N LEU A 406 30.02 19.39 2.55
CA LEU A 406 29.32 20.68 2.44
C LEU A 406 30.21 21.77 1.83
N GLU A 407 31.51 21.75 2.13
CA GLU A 407 32.51 22.61 1.48
C GLU A 407 32.62 22.27 -0.02
N GLU A 408 32.65 20.99 -0.40
CA GLU A 408 32.64 20.55 -1.81
C GLU A 408 31.37 20.94 -2.58
N LYS A 409 30.20 20.96 -1.92
CA LYS A 409 28.89 21.20 -2.56
C LYS A 409 28.37 22.64 -2.43
N GLY A 410 29.11 23.54 -1.78
CA GLY A 410 28.83 24.97 -1.74
C GLY A 410 27.49 25.37 -1.09
N LYS A 411 26.98 24.56 -0.16
CA LYS A 411 25.71 24.80 0.57
C LYS A 411 25.96 25.20 2.02
N SER A 412 25.13 26.09 2.55
CA SER A 412 25.25 26.58 3.92
C SER A 412 24.50 25.68 4.93
N GLU A 413 24.98 25.65 6.18
CA GLU A 413 24.27 24.99 7.30
C GLU A 413 22.85 25.55 7.51
N GLU A 414 22.63 26.82 7.16
CA GLU A 414 21.36 27.53 7.40
C GLU A 414 20.25 27.11 6.42
N GLU A 415 20.60 26.66 5.22
CA GLU A 415 19.65 26.07 4.26
C GLU A 415 19.18 24.69 4.72
N ILE A 416 20.07 23.89 5.31
CA ILE A 416 19.77 22.53 5.80
C ILE A 416 18.80 22.60 6.98
N ARG A 417 19.05 23.50 7.95
CA ARG A 417 18.19 23.70 9.13
C ARG A 417 16.76 24.18 8.85
N LYS A 418 16.46 24.63 7.63
CA LYS A 418 15.15 25.18 7.25
C LYS A 418 14.31 24.25 6.35
N SER A 419 14.85 23.09 5.96
CA SER A 419 14.15 22.11 5.12
C SER A 419 13.36 21.09 5.98
N PRO A 420 12.01 21.10 5.99
CA PRO A 420 11.25 20.34 7.00
C PRO A 420 11.25 18.81 6.83
N VAL A 421 11.74 18.28 5.71
CA VAL A 421 11.56 16.87 5.31
C VAL A 421 12.89 16.16 5.00
N THR A 422 14.02 16.87 4.94
CA THR A 422 15.35 16.25 4.77
C THR A 422 15.67 15.34 5.96
N PRO A 423 16.04 14.06 5.77
CA PRO A 423 16.52 13.23 6.87
C PRO A 423 17.92 13.72 7.31
N THR A 424 17.95 14.62 8.30
CA THR A 424 19.17 15.19 8.91
C THR A 424 19.99 14.18 9.74
N VAL A 425 19.69 12.89 9.61
CA VAL A 425 20.42 11.78 10.20
C VAL A 425 20.53 10.67 9.14
N ARG A 426 21.71 10.60 8.50
CA ARG A 426 22.12 9.50 7.61
C ARG A 426 21.93 8.15 8.32
N ALA A 427 21.82 7.05 7.58
CA ALA A 427 21.70 5.72 8.20
C ALA A 427 22.83 5.51 9.24
N PRO A 428 22.52 5.01 10.46
CA PRO A 428 23.56 4.70 11.44
C PRO A 428 24.53 3.65 10.83
N PRO A 429 25.82 3.63 11.22
CA PRO A 429 26.83 2.76 10.63
C PRO A 429 26.46 1.26 10.64
N ARG A 430 25.77 0.80 9.58
CA ARG A 430 25.34 -0.61 9.45
C ARG A 430 26.59 -1.52 9.35
N PRO A 431 26.52 -2.79 9.80
CA PRO A 431 27.67 -3.69 9.83
C PRO A 431 28.33 -3.87 8.46
N TRP A 432 29.66 -3.88 8.46
CA TRP A 432 30.47 -4.21 7.29
C TRP A 432 30.35 -5.71 6.96
N ASP A 433 30.11 -6.03 5.69
CA ASP A 433 30.11 -7.39 5.17
C ASP A 433 31.44 -7.64 4.45
N GLU A 434 32.41 -8.22 5.16
CA GLU A 434 33.74 -8.56 4.63
C GLU A 434 33.69 -9.45 3.38
N THR A 435 32.59 -10.18 3.15
CA THR A 435 32.43 -11.05 1.97
C THR A 435 31.97 -10.30 0.72
N LYS A 436 31.38 -9.10 0.89
CA LYS A 436 30.91 -8.24 -0.20
C LYS A 436 31.76 -7.00 -0.43
N GLY A 437 32.50 -6.55 0.58
CA GLY A 437 33.22 -5.27 0.53
C GLY A 437 32.30 -4.05 0.60
N ASP A 438 31.12 -4.19 1.22
CA ASP A 438 30.12 -3.14 1.44
C ASP A 438 29.38 -3.41 2.77
N ARG A 439 28.53 -2.49 3.21
CA ARG A 439 27.68 -2.65 4.39
C ARG A 439 26.37 -3.34 4.04
N SER A 440 25.97 -4.32 4.85
CA SER A 440 24.62 -4.87 4.71
C SER A 440 23.62 -3.90 5.34
N PHE A 441 22.69 -3.35 4.54
CA PHE A 441 21.61 -2.50 5.04
C PHE A 441 20.38 -3.30 5.51
N ILE A 442 20.29 -4.57 5.09
CA ILE A 442 19.26 -5.56 5.44
C ILE A 442 19.88 -6.71 6.23
N ASN A 443 19.07 -7.55 6.90
CA ASN A 443 19.56 -8.73 7.61
C ASN A 443 20.04 -9.83 6.63
N PRO A 444 21.35 -10.13 6.53
CA PRO A 444 21.88 -11.08 5.56
C PRO A 444 21.52 -12.55 5.87
N LYS A 445 20.91 -12.82 7.03
CA LYS A 445 20.40 -14.14 7.40
C LYS A 445 19.06 -14.51 6.76
N ASN A 446 18.40 -13.56 6.09
CA ASN A 446 17.06 -13.73 5.49
C ASN A 446 15.97 -14.15 6.50
N GLU A 447 16.02 -13.55 7.70
CA GLU A 447 15.08 -13.75 8.80
C GLU A 447 14.77 -12.40 9.49
N GLY A 448 13.61 -12.28 10.14
CA GLY A 448 13.24 -11.09 10.93
C GLY A 448 11.73 -10.94 11.13
N THR A 449 11.27 -9.87 11.78
CA THR A 449 9.83 -9.57 11.95
C THR A 449 9.20 -8.77 10.80
N LYS A 450 10.00 -8.33 9.82
CA LYS A 450 9.55 -7.60 8.63
C LYS A 450 10.34 -8.03 7.38
N CYS A 451 9.64 -8.34 6.28
CA CYS A 451 10.26 -8.61 4.98
C CYS A 451 9.64 -7.76 3.86
N GLY A 452 10.31 -7.73 2.71
CA GLY A 452 9.79 -7.12 1.48
C GLY A 452 10.39 -7.77 0.24
N ALA A 453 9.65 -7.77 -0.87
CA ALA A 453 10.07 -8.34 -2.14
C ALA A 453 10.32 -7.23 -3.16
N GLN A 454 11.59 -6.85 -3.38
CA GLN A 454 11.91 -5.75 -4.29
C GLN A 454 11.96 -6.25 -5.74
N TYR A 455 10.95 -5.88 -6.52
CA TYR A 455 10.94 -5.98 -7.97
C TYR A 455 11.47 -4.65 -8.56
N ILE A 456 12.33 -4.74 -9.58
CA ILE A 456 12.91 -3.57 -10.25
C ILE A 456 12.55 -3.65 -11.72
N PHE A 457 11.63 -2.80 -12.15
CA PHE A 457 11.27 -2.64 -13.56
C PHE A 457 12.06 -1.48 -14.14
N LYS A 458 12.84 -1.76 -15.18
CA LYS A 458 13.63 -0.77 -15.91
C LYS A 458 12.93 -0.36 -17.21
N ALA A 459 12.90 0.94 -17.48
CA ALA A 459 12.34 1.53 -18.69
C ALA A 459 10.96 0.97 -19.11
N VAL A 460 10.01 0.86 -18.18
CA VAL A 460 8.62 0.43 -18.48
C VAL A 460 8.06 1.34 -19.58
N PRO A 461 7.56 0.80 -20.71
CA PRO A 461 7.25 1.62 -21.87
C PRO A 461 6.19 2.71 -21.60
N PRO A 462 6.22 3.83 -22.34
CA PRO A 462 5.31 4.96 -22.14
C PRO A 462 3.86 4.67 -22.51
N ARG A 463 2.96 5.62 -22.21
CA ARG A 463 1.60 5.72 -22.77
C ARG A 463 0.70 4.48 -22.55
N GLY A 464 0.91 3.77 -21.45
CA GLY A 464 0.15 2.58 -21.06
C GLY A 464 0.96 1.30 -20.96
N GLY A 465 2.30 1.35 -21.06
CA GLY A 465 3.14 0.19 -20.75
C GLY A 465 2.98 -0.26 -19.29
N CYS A 466 3.11 -1.57 -19.06
CA CYS A 466 2.58 -2.27 -17.91
C CYS A 466 3.64 -3.16 -17.24
N ALA A 467 3.65 -3.15 -15.90
CA ALA A 467 4.40 -4.08 -15.05
C ALA A 467 3.43 -4.78 -14.08
N VAL A 468 3.59 -6.10 -13.87
CA VAL A 468 2.68 -6.93 -13.07
C VAL A 468 3.44 -7.76 -12.06
N VAL A 469 3.17 -7.56 -10.77
CA VAL A 469 3.66 -8.41 -9.68
C VAL A 469 2.52 -9.29 -9.17
N ARG A 470 2.78 -10.60 -9.09
CA ARG A 470 1.86 -11.60 -8.52
C ARG A 470 2.47 -12.14 -7.22
N LEU A 471 1.70 -12.17 -6.13
CA LEU A 471 2.07 -12.85 -4.87
C LEU A 471 0.91 -13.70 -4.37
N LYS A 472 1.20 -14.76 -3.62
CA LYS A 472 0.17 -15.53 -2.89
C LYS A 472 0.53 -15.75 -1.43
N LEU A 473 -0.37 -15.36 -0.54
CA LEU A 473 -0.30 -15.65 0.90
C LEU A 473 -1.27 -16.80 1.20
N THR A 474 -0.76 -17.96 1.59
CA THR A 474 -1.57 -19.19 1.67
C THR A 474 -0.98 -20.19 2.68
N PRO A 475 -1.80 -21.01 3.37
CA PRO A 475 -1.30 -22.14 4.16
C PRO A 475 -0.79 -23.31 3.31
N HIS A 476 -1.08 -23.33 2.01
CA HIS A 476 -0.82 -24.44 1.11
C HIS A 476 0.58 -24.40 0.46
N THR A 477 1.06 -25.56 0.05
CA THR A 477 2.27 -25.74 -0.76
C THR A 477 1.94 -25.74 -2.26
N PRO A 478 2.94 -25.57 -3.16
CA PRO A 478 2.70 -25.54 -4.61
C PRO A 478 2.08 -26.83 -5.21
N ASN A 479 2.10 -27.93 -4.45
CA ASN A 479 1.48 -29.21 -4.86
C ASN A 479 0.01 -29.31 -4.42
N GLU A 480 -0.43 -28.46 -3.49
CA GLU A 480 -1.81 -28.35 -3.02
C GLU A 480 -2.56 -27.17 -3.67
N ASP A 481 -1.81 -26.17 -4.12
CA ASP A 481 -2.28 -24.89 -4.67
C ASP A 481 -1.47 -24.52 -5.93
N LEU A 482 -1.98 -24.93 -7.09
CA LEU A 482 -1.31 -24.76 -8.39
C LEU A 482 -1.19 -23.29 -8.82
N ALA A 483 -1.99 -22.37 -8.27
CA ALA A 483 -1.89 -20.94 -8.55
C ALA A 483 -0.63 -20.28 -7.93
N ILE A 484 0.22 -21.05 -7.24
CA ILE A 484 1.56 -20.64 -6.82
C ILE A 484 2.59 -20.80 -7.97
N SER A 485 2.33 -21.68 -8.94
CA SER A 485 3.25 -22.00 -10.05
C SER A 485 2.67 -21.72 -11.44
N ASP A 486 1.35 -21.60 -11.55
CA ASP A 486 0.62 -21.26 -12.77
C ASP A 486 0.01 -19.84 -12.69
N GLU A 487 0.48 -18.96 -13.57
CA GLU A 487 0.01 -17.57 -13.68
C GLU A 487 -1.41 -17.47 -14.27
N GLU A 488 -1.84 -18.45 -15.07
CA GLU A 488 -3.17 -18.47 -15.68
C GLU A 488 -4.22 -18.82 -14.63
N LEU A 489 -4.02 -19.88 -13.85
CA LEU A 489 -4.87 -20.22 -12.69
C LEU A 489 -4.86 -19.12 -11.62
N PHE A 490 -3.75 -18.40 -11.46
CA PHE A 490 -3.68 -17.24 -10.57
C PHE A 490 -4.57 -16.09 -11.08
N ASP A 491 -4.42 -15.68 -12.34
CA ASP A 491 -5.19 -14.57 -12.89
C ASP A 491 -6.69 -14.92 -13.03
N ASP A 492 -7.02 -16.16 -13.38
CA ASP A 492 -8.39 -16.70 -13.35
C ASP A 492 -8.98 -16.66 -11.94
N THR A 493 -8.20 -16.95 -10.89
CA THR A 493 -8.67 -16.83 -9.50
C THR A 493 -9.06 -15.38 -9.17
N VAL A 494 -8.25 -14.40 -9.58
CA VAL A 494 -8.58 -12.97 -9.38
C VAL A 494 -9.82 -12.57 -10.19
N ASP A 495 -9.92 -13.02 -11.43
CA ASP A 495 -11.00 -12.66 -12.34
C ASP A 495 -12.33 -13.40 -12.05
N GLU A 496 -12.31 -14.61 -11.47
CA GLU A 496 -13.48 -15.23 -10.84
C GLU A 496 -13.94 -14.43 -9.61
N ARG A 497 -13.02 -13.99 -8.73
CA ARG A 497 -13.40 -13.18 -7.56
C ARG A 497 -13.99 -11.83 -7.96
N ARG A 498 -13.52 -11.23 -9.06
CA ARG A 498 -14.18 -10.06 -9.68
C ARG A 498 -15.60 -10.38 -10.15
N GLN A 499 -15.83 -11.52 -10.79
CA GLN A 499 -17.16 -11.96 -11.23
C GLN A 499 -18.12 -12.23 -10.05
N ASP A 500 -17.62 -12.80 -8.95
CA ASP A 500 -18.40 -12.98 -7.71
C ASP A 500 -18.89 -11.62 -7.16
N ALA A 501 -18.03 -10.60 -7.21
CA ALA A 501 -18.35 -9.24 -6.81
C ALA A 501 -19.34 -8.57 -7.79
N ASP A 502 -19.12 -8.71 -9.10
CA ASP A 502 -20.01 -8.19 -10.15
C ASP A 502 -21.45 -8.71 -9.96
N GLU A 503 -21.61 -10.01 -9.71
CA GLU A 503 -22.93 -10.60 -9.44
C GLU A 503 -23.56 -10.04 -8.14
N PHE A 504 -22.78 -9.88 -7.07
CA PHE A 504 -23.28 -9.35 -5.80
C PHE A 504 -23.81 -7.92 -5.95
N TYR A 505 -23.04 -7.02 -6.56
CA TYR A 505 -23.46 -5.63 -6.76
C TYR A 505 -24.56 -5.47 -7.82
N ALA A 506 -24.55 -6.29 -8.88
CA ALA A 506 -25.64 -6.32 -9.85
C ALA A 506 -26.98 -6.62 -9.16
N ARG A 507 -27.03 -7.63 -8.27
CA ARG A 507 -28.24 -7.99 -7.50
C ARG A 507 -28.71 -6.85 -6.59
N LEU A 508 -27.81 -6.16 -5.89
CA LEU A 508 -28.17 -4.99 -5.07
C LEU A 508 -28.83 -3.88 -5.91
N SER A 509 -28.40 -3.66 -7.16
CA SER A 509 -29.00 -2.68 -8.07
C SER A 509 -30.22 -3.20 -8.88
N SER A 510 -30.56 -4.48 -8.76
CA SER A 510 -31.62 -5.10 -9.59
C SER A 510 -33.04 -4.79 -9.11
N GLY A 511 -33.22 -4.44 -7.84
CA GLY A 511 -34.53 -4.05 -7.28
C GLY A 511 -34.94 -2.60 -7.60
N SER A 512 -33.99 -1.76 -8.01
CA SER A 512 -34.17 -0.31 -8.24
C SER A 512 -34.29 0.00 -9.73
N GLY A 513 -35.46 -0.31 -10.30
CA GLY A 513 -35.78 -0.02 -11.70
C GLY A 513 -35.58 1.47 -12.05
N GLY A 514 -34.72 1.75 -13.03
CA GLY A 514 -34.40 3.11 -13.49
C GLY A 514 -33.02 3.64 -13.09
N VAL A 515 -32.24 2.91 -12.27
CA VAL A 515 -30.84 3.28 -11.99
C VAL A 515 -29.98 3.08 -13.25
N THR A 516 -29.18 4.10 -13.60
CA THR A 516 -28.21 4.06 -14.72
C THR A 516 -26.90 3.38 -14.31
N ASP A 517 -26.11 2.91 -15.27
CA ASP A 517 -24.83 2.24 -14.97
C ASP A 517 -23.82 3.16 -14.28
N ASP A 518 -23.83 4.46 -14.59
CA ASP A 518 -23.04 5.47 -13.87
C ASP A 518 -23.40 5.51 -12.37
N LEU A 519 -24.70 5.45 -12.05
CA LEU A 519 -25.17 5.42 -10.67
C LEU A 519 -24.89 4.06 -9.99
N ARG A 520 -24.88 2.94 -10.73
CA ARG A 520 -24.41 1.64 -10.23
C ARG A 520 -22.93 1.69 -9.86
N ALA A 521 -22.09 2.29 -10.71
CA ALA A 521 -20.66 2.44 -10.49
C ALA A 521 -20.36 3.33 -9.27
N ILE A 522 -21.04 4.49 -9.17
CA ILE A 522 -20.95 5.38 -7.99
C ILE A 522 -21.37 4.65 -6.71
N MET A 523 -22.47 3.87 -6.75
CA MET A 523 -22.92 3.07 -5.61
C MET A 523 -21.89 2.01 -5.20
N ARG A 524 -21.29 1.30 -6.16
CA ARG A 524 -20.26 0.28 -5.89
C ARG A 524 -19.02 0.91 -5.25
N GLN A 525 -18.52 2.03 -5.79
CA GLN A 525 -17.36 2.73 -5.22
C GLN A 525 -17.65 3.31 -3.83
N ALA A 526 -18.85 3.83 -3.58
CA ALA A 526 -19.26 4.28 -2.24
C ALA A 526 -19.33 3.12 -1.23
N LEU A 527 -19.86 1.96 -1.65
CA LEU A 527 -19.87 0.73 -0.83
C LEU A 527 -18.44 0.21 -0.58
N ALA A 528 -17.59 0.20 -1.61
CA ALA A 528 -16.18 -0.16 -1.49
C ALA A 528 -15.44 0.77 -0.52
N GLY A 529 -15.64 2.08 -0.61
CA GLY A 529 -15.05 3.06 0.30
C GLY A 529 -15.40 2.81 1.77
N MET A 530 -16.64 2.43 2.08
CA MET A 530 -17.03 2.03 3.45
C MET A 530 -16.40 0.71 3.89
N MET A 531 -16.12 -0.22 2.97
CA MET A 531 -15.45 -1.49 3.30
C MET A 531 -13.94 -1.33 3.51
N TRP A 532 -13.30 -0.47 2.70
CA TRP A 532 -11.89 -0.07 2.85
C TRP A 532 -11.64 0.87 4.03
N SER A 533 -12.65 1.58 4.52
CA SER A 533 -12.52 2.44 5.72
C SER A 533 -12.59 1.66 7.04
N LYS A 534 -12.73 0.32 7.00
CA LYS A 534 -12.69 -0.53 8.20
C LYS A 534 -11.26 -0.59 8.74
N GLN A 535 -11.05 -0.31 10.01
CA GLN A 535 -9.71 -0.26 10.60
C GLN A 535 -9.65 -1.03 11.92
N PHE A 536 -8.57 -1.79 12.13
CA PHE A 536 -8.28 -2.35 13.44
C PHE A 536 -7.86 -1.25 14.41
N TYR A 537 -8.73 -0.96 15.37
CA TYR A 537 -8.53 0.12 16.33
C TYR A 537 -8.15 -0.45 17.69
N LYS A 538 -6.84 -0.57 17.96
CA LYS A 538 -6.34 -0.81 19.31
C LYS A 538 -6.15 0.53 20.04
N PHE A 539 -6.71 0.65 21.24
CA PHE A 539 -6.37 1.69 22.22
C PHE A 539 -6.75 1.22 23.63
N ILE A 540 -5.76 1.07 24.51
CA ILE A 540 -5.95 0.64 25.89
C ILE A 540 -5.51 1.81 26.78
N HIS A 541 -6.46 2.61 27.23
CA HIS A 541 -6.17 3.89 27.90
C HIS A 541 -5.29 3.70 29.14
N LYS A 542 -5.47 2.62 29.89
CA LYS A 542 -4.67 2.32 31.09
C LYS A 542 -3.17 2.20 30.75
N GLU A 543 -2.82 1.41 29.75
CA GLU A 543 -1.44 1.25 29.27
C GLU A 543 -0.88 2.58 28.72
N TRP A 544 -1.69 3.33 27.97
CA TRP A 544 -1.29 4.63 27.41
C TRP A 544 -1.01 5.71 28.47
N ILE A 545 -1.75 5.71 29.58
CA ILE A 545 -1.62 6.70 30.66
C ILE A 545 -0.58 6.31 31.74
N GLU A 546 -0.41 5.02 32.01
CA GLU A 546 0.59 4.50 32.95
C GLU A 546 1.98 4.34 32.30
N GLY A 547 2.02 4.06 30.99
CA GLY A 547 3.23 3.79 30.21
C GLY A 547 3.53 2.30 30.04
N ASP A 548 4.26 1.99 28.97
CA ASP A 548 4.74 0.64 28.67
C ASP A 548 5.98 0.31 29.53
N PRO A 549 5.99 -0.76 30.35
CA PRO A 549 7.04 -1.00 31.35
C PRO A 549 8.48 -1.14 30.84
N ALA A 550 8.70 -1.46 29.57
CA ALA A 550 10.03 -1.52 28.95
C ALA A 550 10.45 -0.22 28.23
N GLN A 551 9.61 0.81 28.25
CA GLN A 551 9.85 2.11 27.61
C GLN A 551 10.14 3.21 28.64
N PRO A 552 10.67 4.38 28.23
CA PRO A 552 10.78 5.54 29.11
C PRO A 552 9.41 5.94 29.71
N PRO A 553 9.35 6.33 30.99
CA PRO A 553 8.09 6.67 31.65
C PRO A 553 7.41 7.87 30.98
N PRO A 554 6.07 7.94 31.00
CA PRO A 554 5.32 9.04 30.40
C PRO A 554 5.63 10.38 31.11
N PRO A 555 5.58 11.52 30.41
CA PRO A 555 5.73 12.83 31.03
C PRO A 555 4.75 13.01 32.20
N PRO A 556 5.17 13.55 33.37
CA PRO A 556 4.31 13.75 34.54
C PRO A 556 3.02 14.53 34.26
N GLU A 557 3.00 15.31 33.18
CA GLU A 557 1.91 16.13 32.69
C GLU A 557 0.81 15.33 31.97
N ARG A 558 1.10 14.12 31.44
CA ARG A 558 0.16 13.35 30.61
C ARG A 558 -1.15 13.02 31.35
N LYS A 559 -1.12 12.90 32.67
CA LYS A 559 -2.32 12.73 33.52
C LYS A 559 -3.30 13.91 33.51
N TRP A 560 -2.91 15.06 32.94
CA TRP A 560 -3.70 16.29 32.87
C TRP A 560 -4.19 16.63 31.46
N ILE A 561 -3.66 16.01 30.40
CA ILE A 561 -4.04 16.29 29.00
C ILE A 561 -5.37 15.59 28.62
N ARG A 562 -5.64 15.48 27.32
CA ARG A 562 -6.80 14.76 26.76
C ARG A 562 -6.92 13.32 27.29
N ASN A 563 -8.13 12.76 27.15
CA ASN A 563 -8.49 11.37 27.47
C ASN A 563 -8.45 10.96 28.96
N ARG A 564 -7.92 11.79 29.89
CA ARG A 564 -7.76 11.52 31.35
C ARG A 564 -8.95 10.87 32.11
N GLU A 565 -10.17 11.01 31.56
CA GLU A 565 -11.43 10.52 32.13
C GLU A 565 -11.82 9.12 31.59
N TRP A 566 -11.21 8.65 30.49
CA TRP A 566 -11.47 7.38 29.81
C TRP A 566 -10.82 6.16 30.50
N ARG A 567 -10.80 6.15 31.84
CA ARG A 567 -9.99 5.23 32.67
C ARG A 567 -10.25 3.73 32.45
N HIS A 568 -11.39 3.37 31.86
CA HIS A 568 -11.79 2.00 31.58
C HIS A 568 -11.89 1.68 30.07
N LEU A 569 -11.42 2.59 29.20
CA LEU A 569 -11.48 2.39 27.76
C LEU A 569 -10.44 1.37 27.29
N HIS A 570 -10.94 0.28 26.71
CA HIS A 570 -10.16 -0.77 26.06
C HIS A 570 -10.83 -1.10 24.73
N ILE A 571 -10.19 -0.73 23.62
CA ILE A 571 -10.60 -1.10 22.26
C ILE A 571 -9.45 -1.92 21.65
N ALA A 572 -9.80 -3.01 20.96
CA ALA A 572 -8.88 -3.89 20.23
C ALA A 572 -9.68 -4.73 19.21
N ASP A 573 -10.38 -4.06 18.32
CA ASP A 573 -11.36 -4.66 17.39
C ASP A 573 -11.39 -3.87 16.05
N VAL A 574 -12.01 -4.44 15.02
CA VAL A 574 -12.22 -3.76 13.73
C VAL A 574 -13.42 -2.82 13.84
N LEU A 575 -13.16 -1.52 13.73
CA LEU A 575 -14.20 -0.48 13.67
C LEU A 575 -14.52 -0.12 12.20
N SER A 576 -15.68 0.52 11.99
CA SER A 576 -16.27 0.84 10.70
C SER A 576 -17.24 2.03 10.80
#